data_AF-A0A4R2PWJ7-F1
#
_entry.id   AF-A0A4R2PWJ7-F1
#
_cell.length_a   1.000
_cell.length_b   1.000
_cell.length_c   1.000
_cell.angle_alpha   90.00
_cell.angle_beta   90.00
_cell.angle_gamma   90.00
#
_symmetry.space_group_name_H-M   'P 1'
#
loop_
_entity.id
_entity.type
_entity.pdbx_description
1 polymer ?
#
loop_
_entity_poly.entity_id
_entity_poly.type
_entity_poly.pdbx_seq_one_letter_code
_entity_poly.pdbx_strand_id
1 'polypeptide(L)'
;MFGRKAQKPPYGWISYRQNLLVLYEDLEERDDRIDALIDKTEYRGKAGRPSFAEQWADVNQIELRLFRLIDDTRLLAETERKFIEAEEMGLEGRAALRKRFDEAGREPAGAEERRAIAITLLEEMFVKYSYRFAEREKRGEVSGRLTRLGLLIIGLPTALVFFGPLIEEVPSLFSRPDADSYSFAPRPLENVYSSLSWASSKFGAFFVVMYFGIVGAYFSRLFGYAKKMEKLRWADMDLVYAPGALWVRLLVGAIAAVILFFLMMGNILSGPIFLEGDFSLWQVPDAAGGGAGAPQPLLPLRPTEDFARLVVWCTLAGFSERFVPDRFAELEESARGSGNKPAD
;
A
#
# COMPACT_ATOMS: atom_id res chain seq x y z
N MET A 1 -0.48 -16.05 14.67
CA MET A 1 0.69 -16.90 14.35
C MET A 1 1.11 -16.69 12.89
N PHE A 2 1.44 -15.45 12.48
CA PHE A 2 1.99 -15.18 11.15
C PHE A 2 3.48 -14.87 11.35
N GLY A 3 4.33 -15.83 11.03
CA GLY A 3 5.78 -15.64 11.11
C GLY A 3 6.19 -14.41 10.29
N ARG A 4 7.00 -13.52 10.88
CA ARG A 4 7.64 -12.42 10.15
C ARG A 4 8.43 -13.05 9.01
N LYS A 5 7.90 -13.00 7.77
CA LYS A 5 8.63 -13.47 6.59
C LYS A 5 9.93 -12.66 6.54
N ALA A 6 11.07 -13.35 6.51
CA ALA A 6 12.37 -12.71 6.35
C ALA A 6 12.31 -11.81 5.11
N GLN A 7 12.50 -10.51 5.32
CA GLN A 7 12.40 -9.53 4.25
C GLN A 7 13.52 -9.81 3.24
N LYS A 8 13.17 -9.81 1.95
CA LYS A 8 14.17 -9.86 0.89
C LYS A 8 15.01 -8.58 0.98
N PRO A 9 16.34 -8.68 0.88
CA PRO A 9 17.18 -7.50 0.86
C PRO A 9 16.76 -6.59 -0.31
N PRO A 10 16.87 -5.26 -0.17
CA PRO A 10 16.48 -4.33 -1.20
C PRO A 10 17.33 -4.58 -2.46
N TYR A 11 16.76 -4.30 -3.64
CA TYR A 11 17.49 -4.31 -4.91
C TYR A 11 18.78 -3.48 -4.74
N GLY A 12 19.92 -4.09 -5.06
CA GLY A 12 21.25 -3.47 -4.91
C GLY A 12 22.07 -3.94 -3.70
N TRP A 13 21.48 -4.53 -2.67
CA TRP A 13 22.25 -4.97 -1.48
C TRP A 13 23.21 -6.12 -1.78
N ILE A 14 22.74 -7.13 -2.52
CA ILE A 14 23.56 -8.30 -2.89
C ILE A 14 24.76 -7.83 -3.72
N SER A 15 24.51 -6.97 -4.71
CA SER A 15 25.58 -6.39 -5.53
C SER A 15 26.50 -5.49 -4.72
N TYR A 16 25.98 -4.72 -3.76
CA TYR A 16 26.81 -3.87 -2.90
C TYR A 16 27.77 -4.69 -2.04
N ARG A 17 27.23 -5.68 -1.33
CA ARG A 17 28.04 -6.62 -0.55
C ARG A 17 29.05 -7.34 -1.44
N GLN A 18 28.63 -7.85 -2.60
CA GLN A 18 29.54 -8.51 -3.55
C GLN A 18 30.66 -7.58 -4.00
N ASN A 19 30.38 -6.32 -4.29
CA ASN A 19 31.41 -5.35 -4.66
C ASN A 19 32.41 -5.11 -3.52
N LEU A 20 31.97 -5.07 -2.26
CA LEU A 20 32.87 -4.97 -1.11
C LEU A 20 33.70 -6.23 -0.90
N LEU A 21 33.14 -7.41 -1.19
CA LEU A 21 33.88 -8.67 -1.13
C LEU A 21 34.95 -8.74 -2.23
N VAL A 22 34.62 -8.34 -3.45
CA VAL A 22 35.60 -8.25 -4.54
C VAL A 22 36.70 -7.25 -4.19
N LEU A 23 36.32 -6.09 -3.65
CA LEU A 23 37.28 -5.10 -3.15
C LEU A 23 38.19 -5.66 -2.05
N TYR A 24 37.66 -6.48 -1.16
CA TYR A 24 38.43 -7.12 -0.09
C TYR A 24 39.34 -8.25 -0.61
N GLU A 25 38.86 -9.08 -1.53
CA GLU A 25 39.64 -10.14 -2.17
C GLU A 25 40.81 -9.59 -2.99
N ASP A 26 40.64 -8.41 -3.59
CA ASP A 26 41.70 -7.71 -4.31
C ASP A 26 42.77 -7.13 -3.38
N LEU A 27 42.52 -7.01 -2.07
CA LEU A 27 43.53 -6.55 -1.11
C LEU A 27 44.42 -7.72 -0.71
N GLU A 28 45.73 -7.57 -0.91
CA GLU A 28 46.72 -8.57 -0.48
C GLU A 28 46.83 -8.65 1.06
N GLU A 29 46.32 -7.66 1.78
CA GLU A 29 46.34 -7.57 3.24
C GLU A 29 45.04 -8.10 3.85
N ARG A 30 45.15 -9.12 4.71
CA ARG A 30 44.01 -9.70 5.44
C ARG A 30 43.76 -8.97 6.76
N ASP A 31 42.48 -8.76 7.10
CA ASP A 31 42.04 -8.31 8.42
C ASP A 31 41.06 -9.33 9.01
N ASP A 32 41.50 -10.05 10.06
CA ASP A 32 40.70 -11.06 10.76
C ASP A 32 39.31 -10.55 11.20
N ARG A 33 39.19 -9.23 11.44
CA ARG A 33 37.92 -8.61 11.83
C ARG A 33 37.00 -8.41 10.64
N ILE A 34 37.52 -8.13 9.46
CA ILE A 34 36.74 -8.12 8.22
C ILE A 34 36.28 -9.54 7.93
N ASP A 35 37.17 -10.54 8.02
CA ASP A 35 36.83 -11.96 7.84
C ASP A 35 35.69 -12.38 8.78
N ALA A 36 35.79 -12.06 10.07
CA ALA A 36 34.75 -12.36 11.05
C ALA A 36 33.39 -11.68 10.73
N LEU A 37 33.40 -10.45 10.21
CA LEU A 37 32.18 -9.77 9.78
C LEU A 37 31.60 -10.39 8.51
N ILE A 38 32.45 -10.77 7.55
CA ILE A 38 32.03 -11.47 6.34
C ILE A 38 31.35 -12.78 6.73
N ASP A 39 32.00 -13.61 7.55
CA ASP A 39 31.45 -14.87 8.06
C ASP A 39 30.12 -14.66 8.77
N LYS A 40 30.01 -13.63 9.61
CA LYS A 40 28.77 -13.26 10.29
C LYS A 40 27.65 -12.90 9.30
N THR A 41 27.97 -12.21 8.20
CA THR A 41 27.00 -11.89 7.14
C THR A 41 26.66 -13.08 6.24
N GLU A 42 27.57 -14.05 6.09
CA GLU A 42 27.35 -15.27 5.30
C GLU A 42 26.56 -16.33 6.03
N TYR A 43 26.65 -16.37 7.36
CA TYR A 43 26.18 -17.50 8.15
C TYR A 43 24.70 -17.79 7.91
N ARG A 44 24.48 -18.78 7.03
CA ARG A 44 23.20 -19.23 6.48
C ARG A 44 22.59 -20.36 7.32
N GLY A 45 23.01 -20.47 8.58
CA GLY A 45 22.59 -21.52 9.51
C GLY A 45 21.12 -21.37 9.93
N LYS A 46 20.44 -22.50 10.15
CA LYS A 46 18.99 -22.60 10.47
C LYS A 46 18.54 -21.85 11.75
N ALA A 47 19.46 -21.31 12.55
CA ALA A 47 19.16 -20.60 13.79
C ALA A 47 19.14 -19.08 13.54
N GLY A 48 17.96 -18.52 13.25
CA GLY A 48 17.69 -17.08 13.27
C GLY A 48 18.51 -16.26 12.26
N ARG A 49 17.96 -16.00 11.07
CA ARG A 49 18.58 -15.02 10.16
C ARG A 49 18.69 -13.67 10.89
N PRO A 50 19.89 -13.05 10.96
CA PRO A 50 20.03 -11.72 11.52
C PRO A 50 19.07 -10.78 10.78
N SER A 51 18.51 -9.84 11.52
CA SER A 51 17.66 -8.81 10.92
C SER A 51 18.45 -8.06 9.85
N PHE A 52 17.75 -7.56 8.84
CA PHE A 52 18.42 -6.79 7.79
C PHE A 52 19.20 -5.59 8.36
N ALA A 53 18.67 -4.95 9.41
CA ALA A 53 19.33 -3.84 10.09
C ALA A 53 20.70 -4.23 10.68
N GLU A 54 20.80 -5.42 11.29
CA GLU A 54 22.06 -5.94 11.83
C GLU A 54 23.07 -6.22 10.69
N GLN A 55 22.62 -6.87 9.62
CA GLN A 55 23.47 -7.14 8.45
C GLN A 55 23.95 -5.84 7.80
N TRP A 56 23.12 -4.80 7.75
CA TRP A 56 23.46 -3.51 7.18
C TRP A 56 24.55 -2.80 7.99
N ALA A 57 24.45 -2.84 9.32
CA ALA A 57 25.48 -2.31 10.21
C ALA A 57 26.81 -3.04 10.03
N ASP A 58 26.80 -4.37 9.90
CA ASP A 58 28.00 -5.18 9.69
C ASP A 58 28.66 -4.85 8.34
N VAL A 59 27.87 -4.72 7.26
CA VAL A 59 28.37 -4.32 5.93
C VAL A 59 29.03 -2.95 5.94
N ASN A 60 28.45 -1.99 6.66
CA ASN A 60 29.06 -0.68 6.84
C ASN A 60 30.38 -0.75 7.61
N GLN A 61 30.46 -1.58 8.65
CA GLN A 61 31.73 -1.78 9.36
C GLN A 61 32.80 -2.39 8.47
N ILE A 62 32.44 -3.34 7.58
CA ILE A 62 33.36 -3.88 6.58
C ILE A 62 33.88 -2.75 5.69
N GLU A 63 32.98 -1.94 5.12
CA GLU A 63 33.37 -0.85 4.22
C GLU A 63 34.28 0.19 4.90
N LEU A 64 33.93 0.64 6.12
CA LEU A 64 34.75 1.59 6.88
C LEU A 64 36.14 1.04 7.19
N ARG A 65 36.28 -0.28 7.37
CA ARG A 65 37.57 -0.95 7.56
C ARG A 65 38.34 -1.10 6.26
N LEU A 66 37.67 -1.46 5.16
CA LEU A 66 38.29 -1.52 3.83
C LEU A 66 38.90 -0.17 3.46
N PHE A 67 38.17 0.92 3.68
CA PHE A 67 38.68 2.27 3.47
C PHE A 67 39.87 2.65 4.36
N ARG A 68 40.23 1.84 5.36
CA ARG A 68 41.47 1.99 6.14
C ARG A 68 42.65 1.20 5.59
N LEU A 69 42.38 0.15 4.83
CA LEU A 69 43.40 -0.76 4.30
C LEU A 69 43.76 -0.44 2.84
N ILE A 70 42.83 0.12 2.05
CA ILE A 70 43.11 0.45 0.65
C ILE A 70 44.29 1.44 0.52
N ASP A 71 45.09 1.27 -0.53
CA ASP A 71 46.18 2.19 -0.87
C ASP A 71 45.65 3.57 -1.28
N ASP A 72 46.50 4.58 -1.24
CA ASP A 72 46.10 5.96 -1.48
C ASP A 72 45.60 6.20 -2.92
N THR A 73 46.12 5.49 -3.92
CA THR A 73 45.69 5.64 -5.31
C THR A 73 44.26 5.13 -5.48
N ARG A 74 43.97 3.95 -4.91
CA ARG A 74 42.61 3.37 -4.92
C ARG A 74 41.65 4.17 -4.03
N LEU A 75 42.12 4.69 -2.89
CA LEU A 75 41.36 5.58 -2.01
C LEU A 75 40.85 6.81 -2.77
N LEU A 76 41.69 7.47 -3.57
CA LEU A 76 41.30 8.61 -4.37
C LEU A 76 40.17 8.25 -5.35
N ALA A 77 40.35 7.16 -6.11
CA ALA A 77 39.37 6.72 -7.11
C ALA A 77 38.01 6.34 -6.48
N GLU A 78 38.02 5.56 -5.41
CA GLU A 78 36.80 5.16 -4.71
C GLU A 78 36.13 6.35 -4.02
N THR A 79 36.89 7.26 -3.42
CA THR A 79 36.31 8.45 -2.77
C THR A 79 35.66 9.39 -3.78
N GLU A 80 36.25 9.58 -4.96
CA GLU A 80 35.64 10.34 -6.06
C GLU A 80 34.30 9.73 -6.51
N ARG A 81 34.27 8.40 -6.68
CA ARG A 81 33.03 7.68 -6.96
C ARG A 81 31.99 7.90 -5.86
N LYS A 82 32.38 7.85 -4.58
CA LYS A 82 31.48 8.08 -3.45
C LYS A 82 30.96 9.52 -3.40
N PHE A 83 31.74 10.52 -3.82
CA PHE A 83 31.25 11.90 -3.94
C PHE A 83 30.15 12.04 -5.01
N ILE A 84 30.23 11.30 -6.11
CA ILE A 84 29.18 11.24 -7.14
C ILE A 84 27.93 10.57 -6.57
N GLU A 85 28.08 9.41 -5.90
CA GLU A 85 26.95 8.73 -5.25
C GLU A 85 26.30 9.62 -4.18
N ALA A 86 27.09 10.37 -3.40
CA ALA A 86 26.59 11.32 -2.40
C ALA A 86 25.85 12.52 -3.02
N GLU A 87 26.25 12.95 -4.21
CA GLU A 87 25.54 13.97 -5.00
C GLU A 87 24.14 13.52 -5.38
N GLU A 88 24.04 12.32 -5.98
CA GLU A 88 22.76 11.72 -6.37
C GLU A 88 21.84 11.50 -5.17
N MET A 89 22.42 11.29 -3.98
CA MET A 89 21.66 11.17 -2.74
C MET A 89 21.19 12.50 -2.15
N GLY A 90 21.69 13.64 -2.65
CA GLY A 90 21.38 14.97 -2.13
C GLY A 90 21.92 15.16 -0.71
N LEU A 91 23.18 14.81 -0.49
CA LEU A 91 23.84 14.89 0.81
C LEU A 91 24.37 16.32 1.06
N GLU A 92 23.83 17.00 2.07
CA GLU A 92 24.10 18.44 2.34
C GLU A 92 25.57 18.72 2.69
N GLY A 93 26.20 17.83 3.48
CA GLY A 93 27.60 17.94 3.90
C GLY A 93 28.63 17.71 2.79
N ARG A 94 28.22 17.17 1.63
CA ARG A 94 29.18 16.71 0.60
C ARG A 94 30.09 17.83 0.09
N ALA A 95 29.57 19.05 -0.07
CA ALA A 95 30.32 20.15 -0.68
C ALA A 95 31.46 20.60 0.24
N ALA A 96 31.20 20.64 1.55
CA ALA A 96 32.20 20.94 2.55
C ALA A 96 33.26 19.83 2.65
N LEU A 97 32.83 18.56 2.66
CA LEU A 97 33.74 17.40 2.65
C LEU A 97 34.60 17.36 1.38
N ARG A 98 34.01 17.66 0.21
CA ARG A 98 34.71 17.73 -1.08
C ARG A 98 35.80 18.78 -1.07
N LYS A 99 35.47 20.00 -0.63
CA LYS A 99 36.45 21.08 -0.49
C LYS A 99 37.62 20.68 0.41
N ARG A 100 37.34 20.09 1.59
CA ARG A 100 38.38 19.59 2.50
C ARG A 100 39.23 18.50 1.87
N PHE A 101 38.62 17.62 1.08
CA PHE A 101 39.32 16.54 0.39
C PHE A 101 40.28 17.09 -0.66
N ASP A 102 39.85 18.10 -1.41
CA ASP A 102 40.68 18.78 -2.41
C ASP A 102 41.82 19.58 -1.74
N GLU A 103 41.58 20.17 -0.56
CA GLU A 103 42.56 20.92 0.24
C GLU A 103 43.65 20.04 0.89
N ALA A 104 43.34 18.77 1.21
CA ALA A 104 44.30 17.82 1.77
C ALA A 104 45.47 17.47 0.81
N GLY A 105 45.45 18.00 -0.43
CA GLY A 105 46.46 17.75 -1.45
C GLY A 105 46.44 16.30 -1.95
N ARG A 106 47.33 15.96 -2.89
CA ARG A 106 47.53 14.57 -3.39
C ARG A 106 48.83 13.94 -2.93
N GLU A 107 49.59 14.66 -2.12
CA GLU A 107 50.86 14.17 -1.60
C GLU A 107 50.63 13.10 -0.52
N PRO A 108 51.61 12.21 -0.27
CA PRO A 108 51.52 11.18 0.77
C PRO A 108 51.24 11.74 2.17
N ALA A 109 51.70 12.96 2.46
CA ALA A 109 51.47 13.62 3.75
C ALA A 109 49.98 13.90 4.03
N GLY A 110 49.15 14.04 2.99
CA GLY A 110 47.71 14.25 3.11
C GLY A 110 46.87 12.96 3.10
N ALA A 111 47.48 11.79 2.95
CA ALA A 111 46.76 10.52 2.77
C ALA A 111 45.88 10.18 3.98
N GLU A 112 46.35 10.44 5.20
CA GLU A 112 45.56 10.21 6.41
C GLU A 112 44.34 11.13 6.49
N GLU A 113 44.48 12.40 6.12
CA GLU A 113 43.38 13.36 6.12
C GLU A 113 42.32 13.00 5.06
N ARG A 114 42.76 12.67 3.83
CA ARG A 114 41.86 12.17 2.77
C ARG A 114 41.08 10.94 3.22
N ARG A 115 41.76 10.01 3.90
CA ARG A 115 41.15 8.79 4.44
C ARG A 115 40.12 9.11 5.52
N ALA A 116 40.42 10.03 6.43
CA ALA A 116 39.47 10.48 7.45
C ALA A 116 38.23 11.12 6.81
N ILE A 117 38.40 11.96 5.79
CA ILE A 117 37.30 12.59 5.06
C ILE A 117 36.45 11.56 4.32
N ALA A 118 37.07 10.58 3.67
CA ALA A 118 36.37 9.49 3.00
C ALA A 118 35.53 8.66 3.98
N ILE A 119 36.08 8.35 5.16
CA ILE A 119 35.35 7.64 6.23
C ILE A 119 34.14 8.47 6.70
N THR A 120 34.32 9.79 6.94
CA THR A 120 33.20 10.66 7.33
C THR A 120 32.11 10.71 6.24
N LEU A 121 32.51 10.81 4.97
CA LEU A 121 31.57 10.77 3.85
C LEU A 121 30.75 9.46 3.85
N LEU A 122 31.41 8.32 4.05
CA LEU A 122 30.76 7.01 4.12
C LEU A 122 29.79 6.91 5.29
N GLU A 123 30.15 7.42 6.46
CA GLU A 123 29.26 7.44 7.63
C GLU A 123 28.00 8.28 7.36
N GLU A 124 28.15 9.47 6.76
CA GLU A 124 27.00 10.30 6.38
C GLU A 124 26.11 9.61 5.31
N MET A 125 26.74 8.98 4.30
CA MET A 125 26.04 8.20 3.28
C MET A 125 25.27 7.03 3.92
N PHE A 126 25.89 6.31 4.86
CA PHE A 126 25.29 5.19 5.56
C PHE A 126 24.06 5.60 6.38
N VAL A 127 24.14 6.73 7.08
CA VAL A 127 22.99 7.29 7.81
C VAL A 127 21.84 7.59 6.83
N LYS A 128 22.13 8.23 5.70
CA LYS A 128 21.13 8.52 4.67
C LYS A 128 20.51 7.25 4.08
N TYR A 129 21.32 6.23 3.78
CA TYR A 129 20.83 4.94 3.30
C TYR A 129 19.95 4.24 4.33
N SER A 130 20.35 4.27 5.60
CA SER A 130 19.58 3.66 6.70
C SER A 130 18.19 4.30 6.83
N TYR A 131 18.10 5.63 6.69
CA TYR A 131 16.80 6.32 6.65
C TYR A 131 15.97 5.91 5.43
N ARG A 132 16.54 5.93 4.22
CA ARG A 132 15.82 5.50 2.99
C ARG A 132 15.35 4.06 3.10
N PHE A 133 16.14 3.19 3.72
CA PHE A 133 15.77 1.81 3.95
C PHE A 133 14.59 1.67 4.92
N ALA A 134 14.68 2.32 6.09
CA ALA A 134 13.60 2.34 7.07
C ALA A 134 12.30 2.89 6.46
N GLU A 135 12.39 3.90 5.60
CA GLU A 135 11.23 4.41 4.85
C GLU A 135 10.63 3.37 3.90
N ARG A 136 11.45 2.64 3.13
CA ARG A 136 10.98 1.58 2.22
C ARG A 136 10.31 0.44 2.98
N GLU A 137 10.92 -0.01 4.08
CA GLU A 137 10.34 -1.04 4.95
C GLU A 137 8.99 -0.58 5.49
N LYS A 138 8.93 0.66 5.97
CA LYS A 138 7.69 1.23 6.50
C LYS A 138 6.60 1.36 5.44
N ARG A 139 6.95 1.77 4.22
CA ARG A 139 6.03 1.79 3.06
C ARG A 139 5.51 0.38 2.77
N GLY A 140 6.36 -0.64 2.81
CA GLY A 140 5.96 -2.03 2.67
C GLY A 140 4.97 -2.47 3.76
N GLU A 141 5.24 -2.11 5.01
CA GLU A 141 4.35 -2.39 6.14
C GLU A 141 2.99 -1.70 5.98
N VAL A 142 2.98 -0.40 5.69
CA VAL A 142 1.76 0.40 5.48
C VAL A 142 0.96 -0.13 4.30
N SER A 143 1.61 -0.41 3.17
CA SER A 143 0.97 -1.02 2.01
C SER A 143 0.34 -2.37 2.37
N GLY A 144 1.06 -3.23 3.08
CA GLY A 144 0.55 -4.53 3.52
C GLY A 144 -0.61 -4.42 4.52
N ARG A 145 -0.63 -3.39 5.37
CA ARG A 145 -1.79 -3.07 6.23
C ARG A 145 -2.98 -2.61 5.39
N LEU A 146 -2.78 -1.69 4.45
CA LEU A 146 -3.84 -1.20 3.56
C LEU A 146 -4.43 -2.31 2.68
N THR A 147 -3.60 -3.22 2.16
CA THR A 147 -4.08 -4.38 1.39
C THR A 147 -4.89 -5.33 2.26
N ARG A 148 -4.42 -5.66 3.47
CA ARG A 148 -5.19 -6.51 4.40
C ARG A 148 -6.51 -5.87 4.80
N LEU A 149 -6.50 -4.56 5.04
CA LEU A 149 -7.69 -3.80 5.35
C LEU A 149 -8.67 -3.79 4.16
N GLY A 150 -8.17 -3.61 2.94
CA GLY A 150 -8.98 -3.70 1.72
C GLY A 150 -9.57 -5.09 1.50
N LEU A 151 -8.80 -6.15 1.73
CA LEU A 151 -9.30 -7.54 1.68
C LEU A 151 -10.36 -7.80 2.76
N LEU A 152 -10.20 -7.23 3.95
CA LEU A 152 -11.19 -7.36 5.02
C LEU A 152 -12.47 -6.58 4.69
N ILE A 153 -12.33 -5.32 4.28
CA ILE A 153 -13.47 -4.44 4.03
C ILE A 153 -14.19 -4.83 2.76
N ILE A 154 -13.49 -5.04 1.65
CA ILE A 154 -14.12 -5.31 0.35
C ILE A 154 -14.27 -6.82 0.17
N GLY A 155 -13.18 -7.57 0.38
CA GLY A 155 -13.14 -9.00 0.09
C GLY A 155 -14.10 -9.81 0.93
N LEU A 156 -14.19 -9.57 2.25
CA LEU A 156 -15.06 -10.37 3.13
C LEU A 156 -16.56 -10.14 2.84
N PRO A 157 -17.10 -8.91 2.76
CA PRO A 157 -18.51 -8.69 2.44
C PRO A 157 -18.86 -9.11 1.02
N THR A 158 -18.00 -8.85 0.03
CA THR A 158 -18.21 -9.37 -1.32
C THR A 158 -18.24 -10.90 -1.31
N ALA A 159 -17.33 -11.55 -0.60
CA ALA A 159 -17.35 -13.01 -0.49
C ALA A 159 -18.62 -13.52 0.21
N LEU A 160 -19.08 -12.85 1.26
CA LEU A 160 -20.32 -13.20 1.95
C LEU A 160 -21.56 -13.00 1.07
N VAL A 161 -21.63 -11.92 0.28
CA VAL A 161 -22.77 -11.65 -0.61
C VAL A 161 -22.82 -12.65 -1.76
N PHE A 162 -21.69 -12.95 -2.40
CA PHE A 162 -21.65 -13.82 -3.57
C PHE A 162 -21.55 -15.31 -3.24
N PHE A 163 -20.84 -15.67 -2.17
CA PHE A 163 -20.64 -17.08 -1.78
C PHE A 163 -21.42 -17.49 -0.52
N GLY A 164 -22.05 -16.57 0.21
CA GLY A 164 -22.89 -16.91 1.37
C GLY A 164 -23.97 -17.95 1.05
N PRO A 165 -24.78 -17.75 -0.01
CA PRO A 165 -25.75 -18.75 -0.44
C PRO A 165 -25.11 -20.11 -0.79
N LEU A 166 -23.91 -20.09 -1.35
CA LEU A 166 -23.18 -21.31 -1.68
C LEU A 166 -22.66 -22.03 -0.43
N ILE A 167 -22.24 -21.28 0.59
CA ILE A 167 -21.80 -21.81 1.90
C ILE A 167 -22.95 -22.49 2.64
N GLU A 168 -24.18 -21.99 2.56
CA GLU A 168 -25.35 -22.63 3.18
C GLU A 168 -25.68 -24.00 2.54
N GLU A 169 -25.32 -24.19 1.26
CA GLU A 169 -25.48 -25.46 0.54
C GLU A 169 -24.28 -26.42 0.72
N VAL A 170 -23.15 -25.97 1.27
CA VAL A 170 -22.01 -26.88 1.53
C VAL A 170 -22.36 -27.98 2.54
N PRO A 171 -23.03 -27.72 3.68
CA PRO A 171 -23.47 -28.77 4.60
C PRO A 171 -24.43 -29.78 3.98
N SER A 172 -25.28 -29.36 3.03
CA SER A 172 -26.21 -30.27 2.34
C SER A 172 -25.46 -31.23 1.40
N LEU A 173 -24.34 -30.81 0.82
CA LEU A 173 -23.43 -31.66 0.03
C LEU A 173 -22.67 -32.71 0.85
N PHE A 174 -22.36 -32.44 2.13
CA PHE A 174 -21.63 -33.37 3.00
C PHE A 174 -22.50 -34.23 3.91
N SER A 175 -23.80 -33.92 4.00
CA SER A 175 -24.78 -34.76 4.69
C SER A 175 -25.00 -36.01 3.83
N ARG A 176 -24.55 -37.18 4.32
CA ARG A 176 -24.70 -38.46 3.62
C ARG A 176 -26.16 -38.65 3.21
N PRO A 177 -26.45 -38.92 1.92
CA PRO A 177 -27.80 -39.26 1.50
C PRO A 177 -28.19 -40.58 2.17
N ASP A 178 -29.31 -40.58 2.89
CA ASP A 178 -30.00 -41.83 3.24
C ASP A 178 -30.33 -42.55 1.93
N ALA A 179 -29.99 -43.84 1.86
CA ALA A 179 -29.88 -44.61 0.62
C ALA A 179 -31.16 -44.69 -0.23
N ASP A 180 -32.32 -44.32 0.32
CA ASP A 180 -33.63 -44.63 -0.25
C ASP A 180 -34.39 -43.43 -0.85
N SER A 181 -33.82 -42.22 -0.91
CA SER A 181 -34.54 -41.03 -1.42
C SER A 181 -33.72 -40.11 -2.35
N TYR A 182 -33.28 -40.64 -3.50
CA TYR A 182 -32.70 -39.83 -4.58
C TYR A 182 -33.79 -39.14 -5.41
N SER A 183 -34.48 -38.16 -4.84
CA SER A 183 -35.08 -37.09 -5.66
C SER A 183 -34.22 -35.85 -5.47
N PHE A 184 -33.35 -35.57 -6.44
CA PHE A 184 -32.60 -34.32 -6.54
C PHE A 184 -33.58 -33.23 -6.96
N ALA A 185 -34.57 -32.93 -6.11
CA ALA A 185 -35.39 -31.76 -6.26
C ALA A 185 -34.54 -30.60 -5.71
N PRO A 186 -33.97 -29.73 -6.57
CA PRO A 186 -33.30 -28.54 -6.07
C PRO A 186 -34.30 -27.81 -5.19
N ARG A 187 -33.92 -27.51 -3.94
CA ARG A 187 -34.77 -26.67 -3.09
C ARG A 187 -35.07 -25.40 -3.88
N PRO A 188 -36.34 -24.98 -3.97
CA PRO A 188 -36.69 -23.80 -4.73
C PRO A 188 -35.88 -22.63 -4.16
N LEU A 189 -35.11 -21.98 -5.04
CA LEU A 189 -34.23 -20.86 -4.71
C LEU A 189 -34.94 -19.76 -3.93
N GLU A 190 -36.28 -19.66 -4.03
CA GLU A 190 -37.13 -18.78 -3.22
C GLU A 190 -36.86 -18.85 -1.72
N ASN A 191 -36.50 -20.01 -1.15
CA ASN A 191 -36.21 -20.13 0.28
C ASN A 191 -34.83 -19.56 0.67
N VAL A 192 -33.87 -19.58 -0.25
CA VAL A 192 -32.55 -18.95 -0.07
C VAL A 192 -32.66 -17.43 -0.31
N TYR A 193 -33.58 -17.00 -1.15
CA TYR A 193 -33.85 -15.58 -1.37
C TYR A 193 -34.72 -14.95 -0.27
N SER A 194 -35.57 -15.72 0.40
CA SER A 194 -36.28 -15.23 1.59
C SER A 194 -35.33 -15.02 2.78
N SER A 195 -34.25 -15.81 2.90
CA SER A 195 -33.15 -15.50 3.83
C SER A 195 -32.29 -14.32 3.37
N LEU A 196 -32.39 -13.88 2.10
CA LEU A 196 -31.83 -12.61 1.59
C LEU A 196 -32.84 -11.45 1.65
N SER A 197 -34.08 -11.67 2.09
CA SER A 197 -35.11 -10.61 2.17
C SER A 197 -34.78 -9.53 3.21
N TRP A 198 -33.88 -9.80 4.17
CA TRP A 198 -33.32 -8.73 4.99
C TRP A 198 -32.57 -7.70 4.14
N ALA A 199 -31.95 -8.12 3.03
CA ALA A 199 -31.30 -7.22 2.08
C ALA A 199 -32.33 -6.41 1.28
N SER A 200 -33.55 -6.91 1.03
CA SER A 200 -34.62 -6.13 0.39
C SER A 200 -35.38 -5.23 1.37
N SER A 201 -35.26 -5.44 2.68
CA SER A 201 -35.80 -4.54 3.69
C SER A 201 -35.09 -3.20 3.69
N LYS A 202 -35.78 -2.11 4.11
CA LYS A 202 -35.17 -0.78 4.31
C LYS A 202 -33.93 -0.83 5.23
N PHE A 203 -33.87 -1.83 6.10
CA PHE A 203 -32.75 -2.09 6.98
C PHE A 203 -31.52 -2.63 6.23
N GLY A 204 -31.72 -3.47 5.20
CA GLY A 204 -30.68 -3.92 4.29
C GLY A 204 -30.06 -2.77 3.50
N ALA A 205 -30.90 -1.88 2.96
CA ALA A 205 -30.45 -0.68 2.26
C ALA A 205 -29.53 0.19 3.12
N PHE A 206 -29.85 0.35 4.40
CA PHE A 206 -29.03 1.09 5.37
C PHE A 206 -27.61 0.51 5.50
N PHE A 207 -27.46 -0.82 5.66
CA PHE A 207 -26.13 -1.44 5.76
C PHE A 207 -25.34 -1.35 4.46
N VAL A 208 -26.01 -1.51 3.32
CA VAL A 208 -25.37 -1.42 2.00
C VAL A 208 -24.84 -0.01 1.76
N VAL A 209 -25.64 1.02 2.05
CA VAL A 209 -25.22 2.43 2.02
C VAL A 209 -24.01 2.67 2.89
N MET A 210 -24.08 2.23 4.15
CA MET A 210 -23.00 2.39 5.12
C MET A 210 -21.72 1.71 4.62
N TYR A 211 -21.84 0.51 4.06
CA TYR A 211 -20.76 -0.25 3.44
C TYR A 211 -20.11 0.51 2.28
N PHE A 212 -20.89 1.05 1.34
CA PHE A 212 -20.35 1.82 0.21
C PHE A 212 -19.69 3.13 0.66
N GLY A 213 -20.19 3.75 1.74
CA GLY A 213 -19.50 4.87 2.41
C GLY A 213 -18.13 4.48 2.95
N ILE A 214 -18.03 3.33 3.62
CA ILE A 214 -16.76 2.77 4.11
C ILE A 214 -15.79 2.51 2.94
N VAL A 215 -16.29 1.90 1.86
CA VAL A 215 -15.50 1.60 0.66
C VAL A 215 -15.00 2.89 -0.01
N GLY A 216 -15.85 3.91 -0.13
CA GLY A 216 -15.47 5.23 -0.62
C GLY A 216 -14.35 5.87 0.20
N ALA A 217 -14.48 5.85 1.53
CA ALA A 217 -13.44 6.37 2.43
C ALA A 217 -12.12 5.57 2.35
N TYR A 218 -12.21 4.25 2.15
CA TYR A 218 -11.04 3.41 1.92
C TYR A 218 -10.32 3.78 0.61
N PHE A 219 -11.06 3.92 -0.50
CA PHE A 219 -10.47 4.35 -1.78
C PHE A 219 -9.82 5.73 -1.67
N SER A 220 -10.46 6.67 -0.95
CA SER A 220 -9.90 8.00 -0.67
C SER A 220 -8.49 7.91 -0.04
N ARG A 221 -8.30 6.97 0.90
CA ARG A 221 -6.99 6.70 1.50
C ARG A 221 -6.04 5.99 0.56
N LEU A 222 -6.50 5.01 -0.20
CA LEU A 222 -5.68 4.23 -1.12
C LEU A 222 -5.08 5.13 -2.22
N PHE A 223 -5.91 5.95 -2.88
CA PHE A 223 -5.43 6.91 -3.88
C PHE A 223 -4.52 7.97 -3.26
N GLY A 224 -4.81 8.39 -2.03
CA GLY A 224 -3.95 9.29 -1.30
C GLY A 224 -2.57 8.75 -0.97
N TYR A 225 -2.51 7.47 -0.62
CA TYR A 225 -1.26 6.76 -0.43
C TYR A 225 -0.51 6.64 -1.76
N ALA A 226 -1.17 6.19 -2.83
CA ALA A 226 -0.55 6.06 -4.15
C ALA A 226 0.06 7.38 -4.65
N LYS A 227 -0.69 8.50 -4.55
CA LYS A 227 -0.20 9.83 -4.97
C LYS A 227 0.98 10.35 -4.14
N LYS A 228 1.01 10.05 -2.83
CA LYS A 228 2.01 10.60 -1.89
C LYS A 228 3.14 9.62 -1.56
N MET A 229 3.13 8.42 -2.12
CA MET A 229 4.03 7.32 -1.72
C MET A 229 5.51 7.71 -1.81
N GLU A 230 5.88 8.53 -2.79
CA GLU A 230 7.26 8.97 -2.97
C GLU A 230 7.70 10.03 -1.95
N LYS A 231 6.80 10.95 -1.58
CA LYS A 231 7.07 12.14 -0.76
C LYS A 231 6.79 11.95 0.74
N LEU A 232 6.10 10.87 1.11
CA LEU A 232 5.75 10.58 2.50
C LEU A 232 7.01 10.30 3.32
N ARG A 233 7.25 11.16 4.31
CA ARG A 233 8.27 10.95 5.34
C ARG A 233 7.83 9.86 6.31
N TRP A 234 8.81 9.25 6.96
CA TRP A 234 8.57 8.20 7.95
C TRP A 234 7.57 8.59 9.05
N ALA A 235 7.72 9.76 9.65
CA ALA A 235 6.85 10.23 10.74
C ALA A 235 5.38 10.42 10.29
N ASP A 236 5.17 10.92 9.08
CA ASP A 236 3.83 11.12 8.53
C ASP A 236 3.11 9.80 8.27
N MET A 237 3.86 8.76 7.88
CA MET A 237 3.30 7.44 7.63
C MET A 237 2.71 6.82 8.90
N ASP A 238 3.38 6.97 10.04
CA ASP A 238 2.89 6.42 11.30
C ASP A 238 1.66 7.17 11.84
N LEU A 239 1.63 8.49 11.70
CA LEU A 239 0.49 9.28 12.17
C LEU A 239 -0.75 9.10 11.27
N VAL A 240 -0.57 9.22 9.96
CA VAL A 240 -1.70 9.26 9.00
C VAL A 240 -2.26 7.87 8.72
N TYR A 241 -1.41 6.83 8.75
CA TYR A 241 -1.81 5.44 8.48
C TYR A 241 -1.77 4.56 9.74
N ALA A 242 -1.84 5.19 10.92
CA ALA A 242 -2.15 4.49 12.15
C ALA A 242 -3.47 3.72 11.99
N PRO A 243 -3.58 2.47 12.50
CA PRO A 243 -4.81 1.70 12.42
C PRO A 243 -6.04 2.46 12.97
N GLY A 244 -5.87 3.18 14.08
CA GLY A 244 -6.93 4.03 14.65
C GLY A 244 -7.37 5.14 13.70
N ALA A 245 -6.43 5.84 13.06
CA ALA A 245 -6.74 6.90 12.11
C ALA A 245 -7.45 6.37 10.85
N LEU A 246 -7.12 5.14 10.42
CA LEU A 246 -7.82 4.46 9.34
C LEU A 246 -9.26 4.13 9.75
N TRP A 247 -9.48 3.50 10.91
CA TRP A 247 -10.82 3.15 11.39
C TRP A 247 -11.73 4.35 11.60
N VAL A 248 -11.22 5.41 12.22
CA VAL A 248 -11.98 6.66 12.40
C VAL A 248 -12.44 7.21 11.06
N ARG A 249 -11.57 7.19 10.04
CA ARG A 249 -11.95 7.69 8.73
C ARG A 249 -12.98 6.83 8.02
N LEU A 250 -12.87 5.51 8.14
CA LEU A 250 -13.88 4.59 7.59
C LEU A 250 -15.25 4.85 8.24
N LEU A 251 -15.26 5.08 9.56
CA LEU A 251 -16.47 5.45 10.30
C LEU A 251 -17.06 6.78 9.83
N VAL A 252 -16.23 7.80 9.61
CA VAL A 252 -16.68 9.10 9.07
C VAL A 252 -17.31 8.93 7.68
N GLY A 253 -16.70 8.12 6.80
CA GLY A 253 -17.27 7.83 5.49
C GLY A 253 -18.60 7.08 5.55
N ALA A 254 -18.72 6.16 6.50
CA ALA A 254 -19.95 5.43 6.79
C ALA A 254 -21.08 6.39 7.22
N ILE A 255 -20.78 7.28 8.18
CA ILE A 255 -21.72 8.28 8.70
C ILE A 255 -22.13 9.25 7.58
N ALA A 256 -21.19 9.73 6.77
CA ALA A 256 -21.47 10.62 5.65
C ALA A 256 -22.43 9.99 4.63
N ALA A 257 -22.23 8.72 4.29
CA ALA A 257 -23.13 7.98 3.41
C ALA A 257 -24.53 7.81 4.01
N VAL A 258 -24.62 7.51 5.31
CA VAL A 258 -25.90 7.37 6.02
C VAL A 258 -26.66 8.70 6.07
N ILE A 259 -25.99 9.82 6.34
CA ILE A 259 -26.59 11.15 6.29
C ILE A 259 -27.14 11.42 4.89
N LEU A 260 -26.33 11.18 3.85
CA LEU A 260 -26.75 11.38 2.46
C LEU A 260 -27.98 10.52 2.09
N PHE A 261 -28.01 9.28 2.55
CA PHE A 261 -29.16 8.40 2.38
C PHE A 261 -30.42 8.93 3.06
N PHE A 262 -30.34 9.47 4.27
CA PHE A 262 -31.49 10.11 4.93
C PHE A 262 -31.96 11.38 4.19
N LEU A 263 -31.05 12.17 3.62
CA LEU A 263 -31.40 13.34 2.81
C LEU A 263 -32.16 12.94 1.53
N MET A 264 -31.76 11.84 0.89
CA MET A 264 -32.48 11.29 -0.26
C MET A 264 -33.83 10.70 0.16
N MET A 265 -33.89 9.95 1.26
CA MET A 265 -35.14 9.38 1.79
C MET A 265 -36.15 10.45 2.22
N GLY A 266 -35.67 11.59 2.71
CA GLY A 266 -36.51 12.73 3.04
C GLY A 266 -37.00 13.54 1.84
N ASN A 267 -36.69 13.12 0.61
CA ASN A 267 -36.94 13.87 -0.64
C ASN A 267 -36.33 15.29 -0.65
N ILE A 268 -35.34 15.56 0.21
CA ILE A 268 -34.63 16.86 0.24
C ILE A 268 -33.73 16.98 -0.99
N LEU A 269 -33.11 15.86 -1.37
CA LEU A 269 -32.34 15.71 -2.61
C LEU A 269 -33.17 14.89 -3.60
N SER A 270 -34.02 15.55 -4.37
CA SER A 270 -34.79 14.94 -5.47
C SER A 270 -34.32 15.48 -6.83
N GLY A 271 -34.56 14.70 -7.88
CA GLY A 271 -34.23 15.05 -9.27
C GLY A 271 -33.71 13.86 -10.07
N PRO A 272 -33.54 13.99 -11.39
CA PRO A 272 -33.23 12.87 -12.29
C PRO A 272 -31.86 12.23 -12.04
N ILE A 273 -31.00 12.91 -11.29
CA ILE A 273 -29.67 12.44 -10.87
C ILE A 273 -29.75 11.78 -9.47
N PHE A 274 -30.75 12.13 -8.69
CA PHE A 274 -31.04 11.62 -7.35
C PHE A 274 -32.15 10.56 -7.43
N LEU A 275 -32.56 10.05 -6.28
CA LEU A 275 -33.57 9.01 -6.18
C LEU A 275 -34.96 9.65 -6.28
N GLU A 276 -35.80 9.16 -7.20
CA GLU A 276 -37.19 9.62 -7.36
C GLU A 276 -38.23 8.54 -6.99
N GLY A 277 -37.78 7.34 -6.62
CA GLY A 277 -38.62 6.15 -6.54
C GLY A 277 -38.67 5.43 -5.20
N ASP A 278 -39.36 4.29 -5.23
CA ASP A 278 -39.50 3.36 -4.11
C ASP A 278 -38.17 2.61 -3.91
N PHE A 279 -37.70 2.50 -2.66
CA PHE A 279 -36.36 1.99 -2.28
C PHE A 279 -36.17 0.48 -2.48
N SER A 280 -36.84 -0.11 -3.46
CA SER A 280 -36.61 -1.46 -3.93
C SER A 280 -35.18 -1.57 -4.46
N LEU A 281 -34.32 -2.31 -3.75
CA LEU A 281 -32.93 -2.52 -4.18
C LEU A 281 -32.84 -3.49 -5.37
N TRP A 282 -33.82 -4.38 -5.46
CA TRP A 282 -33.86 -5.47 -6.41
C TRP A 282 -35.21 -5.49 -7.10
N GLN A 283 -35.21 -5.63 -8.42
CA GLN A 283 -36.40 -5.93 -9.20
C GLN A 283 -36.39 -7.41 -9.59
N VAL A 284 -37.49 -8.09 -9.26
CA VAL A 284 -37.79 -9.40 -9.84
C VAL A 284 -38.29 -9.12 -11.26
N PRO A 285 -37.67 -9.68 -12.31
CA PRO A 285 -38.17 -9.53 -13.66
C PRO A 285 -39.61 -10.03 -13.72
N ASP A 286 -40.54 -9.21 -14.21
CA ASP A 286 -41.93 -9.64 -14.38
C ASP A 286 -41.96 -10.91 -15.23
N ALA A 287 -42.41 -12.02 -14.62
CA ALA A 287 -42.55 -13.31 -15.30
C ALA A 287 -43.55 -13.28 -16.48
N ALA A 288 -44.21 -12.14 -16.69
CA ALA A 288 -45.33 -11.94 -17.59
C ALA A 288 -44.97 -11.96 -19.10
N GLY A 289 -43.69 -11.99 -19.49
CA GLY A 289 -43.28 -11.95 -20.91
C GLY A 289 -42.64 -13.23 -21.46
N GLY A 290 -42.30 -14.20 -20.60
CA GLY A 290 -41.58 -15.40 -21.01
C GLY A 290 -42.51 -16.50 -21.50
N GLY A 291 -42.80 -16.54 -22.80
CA GLY A 291 -43.41 -17.73 -23.41
C GLY A 291 -42.63 -18.99 -23.02
N ALA A 292 -43.34 -20.10 -22.79
CA ALA A 292 -42.77 -21.39 -22.41
C ALA A 292 -41.62 -21.77 -23.37
N GLY A 293 -40.37 -21.54 -22.96
CA GLY A 293 -39.18 -21.76 -23.81
C GLY A 293 -38.14 -20.64 -23.80
N ALA A 294 -38.43 -19.45 -23.24
CA ALA A 294 -37.40 -18.43 -23.08
C ALA A 294 -36.35 -18.89 -22.03
N PRO A 295 -35.04 -18.82 -22.34
CA PRO A 295 -34.00 -19.21 -21.41
C PRO A 295 -34.11 -18.35 -20.15
N GLN A 296 -34.27 -19.00 -19.00
CA GLN A 296 -34.32 -18.27 -17.73
C GLN A 296 -32.98 -17.56 -17.52
N PRO A 297 -32.99 -16.27 -17.13
CA PRO A 297 -31.77 -15.54 -16.87
C PRO A 297 -30.96 -16.26 -15.80
N LEU A 298 -29.66 -16.42 -16.04
CA LEU A 298 -28.71 -17.06 -15.11
C LEU A 298 -28.66 -16.36 -13.73
N LEU A 299 -29.18 -15.14 -13.63
CA LEU A 299 -29.33 -14.39 -12.39
C LEU A 299 -30.79 -13.90 -12.25
N PRO A 300 -31.53 -14.35 -11.22
CA PRO A 300 -32.95 -14.01 -11.06
C PRO A 300 -33.21 -12.60 -10.55
N LEU A 301 -32.17 -11.83 -10.16
CA LEU A 301 -32.30 -10.49 -9.59
C LEU A 301 -31.49 -9.48 -10.40
N ARG A 302 -32.13 -8.35 -10.74
CA ARG A 302 -31.45 -7.19 -11.31
C ARG A 302 -31.42 -6.05 -10.28
N PRO A 303 -30.27 -5.39 -10.07
CA PRO A 303 -30.23 -4.19 -9.27
C PRO A 303 -31.08 -3.12 -9.94
N THR A 304 -31.85 -2.36 -9.15
CA THR A 304 -32.62 -1.23 -9.69
C THR A 304 -31.71 -0.09 -10.08
N GLU A 305 -32.17 0.76 -11.01
CA GLU A 305 -31.43 1.96 -11.40
C GLU A 305 -31.20 2.89 -10.20
N ASP A 306 -32.22 3.06 -9.37
CA ASP A 306 -32.16 3.82 -8.12
C ASP A 306 -31.11 3.24 -7.17
N PHE A 307 -31.02 1.92 -7.03
CA PHE A 307 -29.98 1.31 -6.21
C PHE A 307 -28.58 1.62 -6.75
N ALA A 308 -28.36 1.53 -8.06
CA ALA A 308 -27.07 1.86 -8.66
C ALA A 308 -26.68 3.33 -8.39
N ARG A 309 -27.63 4.27 -8.53
CA ARG A 309 -27.42 5.69 -8.21
C ARG A 309 -27.09 5.89 -6.74
N LEU A 310 -27.83 5.24 -5.83
CA LEU A 310 -27.58 5.29 -4.39
C LEU A 310 -26.17 4.82 -4.06
N VAL A 311 -25.73 3.70 -4.64
CA VAL A 311 -24.37 3.15 -4.44
C VAL A 311 -23.29 4.13 -4.87
N VAL A 312 -23.45 4.77 -6.04
CA VAL A 312 -22.49 5.77 -6.54
C VAL A 312 -22.41 6.95 -5.57
N TRP A 313 -23.56 7.50 -5.17
CA TRP A 313 -23.61 8.66 -4.28
C TRP A 313 -23.07 8.37 -2.88
N CYS A 314 -23.36 7.21 -2.31
CA CYS A 314 -22.83 6.80 -1.01
C CYS A 314 -21.32 6.58 -1.04
N THR A 315 -20.82 5.99 -2.13
CA THR A 315 -19.37 5.85 -2.35
C THR A 315 -18.71 7.22 -2.46
N LEU A 316 -19.32 8.16 -3.20
CA LEU A 316 -18.80 9.52 -3.35
C LEU A 316 -18.83 10.30 -2.03
N ALA A 317 -19.88 10.12 -1.22
CA ALA A 317 -19.99 10.71 0.11
C ALA A 317 -18.83 10.28 1.01
N GLY A 318 -18.51 8.99 1.03
CA GLY A 318 -17.35 8.45 1.74
C GLY A 318 -16.01 8.98 1.20
N PHE A 319 -15.95 9.35 -0.08
CA PHE A 319 -14.75 9.87 -0.75
C PHE A 319 -14.54 11.39 -0.59
N SER A 320 -15.58 12.12 -0.15
CA SER A 320 -15.70 13.58 -0.20
C SER A 320 -14.55 14.38 0.43
N GLU A 321 -13.95 13.89 1.52
CA GLU A 321 -12.89 14.59 2.26
C GLU A 321 -11.67 14.95 1.40
N ARG A 322 -11.44 14.23 0.30
CA ARG A 322 -10.36 14.55 -0.66
C ARG A 322 -10.88 15.08 -1.98
N PHE A 323 -12.05 14.63 -2.41
CA PHE A 323 -12.62 15.09 -3.66
C PHE A 323 -12.81 16.60 -3.66
N VAL A 324 -13.35 17.14 -2.57
CA VAL A 324 -13.68 18.56 -2.50
C VAL A 324 -12.41 19.43 -2.52
N PRO A 325 -11.39 19.20 -1.65
CA PRO A 325 -10.13 19.95 -1.74
C PRO A 325 -9.36 19.77 -3.06
N ASP A 326 -9.28 18.54 -3.59
CA ASP A 326 -8.53 18.28 -4.84
C ASP A 326 -9.15 19.04 -6.02
N ARG A 327 -10.50 19.08 -6.12
CA ARG A 327 -11.20 19.85 -7.16
C ARG A 327 -11.06 21.35 -6.98
N PHE A 328 -11.11 21.86 -5.75
CA PHE A 328 -10.85 23.28 -5.51
C PHE A 328 -9.42 23.68 -5.87
N ALA A 329 -8.43 22.84 -5.55
CA ALA A 329 -7.04 23.09 -5.93
C ALA A 329 -6.85 23.09 -7.46
N GLU A 330 -7.49 22.15 -8.17
CA GLU A 330 -7.47 22.07 -9.64
C GLU A 330 -8.16 23.28 -10.30
N LEU A 331 -9.30 23.72 -9.74
CA LEU A 331 -9.99 24.92 -10.20
C LEU A 331 -9.18 26.19 -9.92
N GLU A 332 -8.50 26.27 -8.77
CA GLU A 332 -7.63 27.39 -8.44
C GLU A 332 -6.42 27.44 -9.39
N GLU A 333 -5.81 26.30 -9.70
CA GLU A 333 -4.71 26.20 -10.67
C GLU A 333 -5.18 26.57 -12.09
N SER A 334 -6.35 26.09 -12.50
CA SER A 334 -6.96 26.43 -13.80
C SER A 334 -7.31 27.91 -13.90
N ALA A 335 -7.85 28.50 -12.83
CA ALA A 335 -8.17 29.93 -12.77
C ALA A 335 -6.90 30.80 -12.84
N ARG A 336 -5.82 30.39 -12.14
CA ARG A 336 -4.51 31.06 -12.20
C ARG A 336 -3.87 30.96 -13.59
N GLY A 337 -3.96 29.80 -14.25
CA GLY A 337 -3.42 29.59 -15.59
C GLY A 337 -4.18 30.37 -16.69
N SER A 338 -5.49 30.52 -16.55
CA SER A 338 -6.34 31.30 -17.46
C SER A 338 -5.99 32.80 -17.45
N GLY A 339 -5.62 33.34 -16.28
CA GLY A 339 -5.29 34.77 -16.12
C GLY A 339 -3.95 35.21 -16.73
N ASN A 340 -3.13 34.28 -17.21
CA ASN A 340 -1.77 34.58 -17.72
C ASN A 340 -1.65 34.44 -19.24
N LYS A 341 -2.75 34.36 -19.98
CA LYS A 341 -2.71 34.53 -21.45
C LYS A 341 -2.58 36.03 -21.77
N PRO A 342 -1.42 36.51 -22.25
CA PRO A 342 -1.34 37.87 -22.77
C PRO A 342 -2.38 38.01 -23.89
N ALA A 343 -3.13 39.11 -23.86
CA ALA A 343 -4.03 39.47 -24.93
C ALA A 343 -3.17 39.79 -26.16
N ASP A 344 -3.14 38.88 -27.13
CA ASP A 344 -2.63 39.12 -28.48
C ASP A 344 -3.59 40.01 -29.28
#